data_AF-A0A847Z997-F1
#
_entry.id   AF-A0A847Z997-F1
#
_cell.length_a   1.000
_cell.length_b   1.000
_cell.length_c   1.000
_cell.angle_alpha   90.00
_cell.angle_beta   90.00
_cell.angle_gamma   90.00
#
_symmetry.space_group_name_H-M   'P 1'
#
loop_
_entity.id
_entity.type
_entity.pdbx_description
1 polymer ?
#
loop_
_entity_poly.entity_id
_entity_poly.type
_entity_poly.pdbx_seq_one_letter_code
_entity_poly.pdbx_strand_id
1 'polypeptide(L)'
;MNAPAGAHRIRRWMCEFSDPWMERDFQSHVQPVVIQQLRWALIVWVALLLLFAVPDYIAMGPVRPFYYLLAYRIVIVVALVVLIFSITPDTRVFQISYSVAVVVVAGFTGFMLFFIYRPDVVTLIIIVIMVQLISLLIFVPIRFMVA
;
A
#
# COMPACT_ATOMS: atom_id res chain seq x y z
N MET A 1 -13.86 -36.02 -17.19
CA MET A 1 -12.56 -35.58 -17.73
C MET A 1 -11.55 -35.62 -16.60
N ASN A 2 -10.58 -36.52 -16.65
CA ASN A 2 -9.60 -36.71 -15.57
C ASN A 2 -8.48 -35.68 -15.74
N ALA A 3 -8.30 -34.79 -14.76
CA ALA A 3 -7.18 -33.86 -14.76
C ALA A 3 -5.85 -34.65 -14.69
N PRO A 4 -4.84 -34.32 -15.52
CA PRO A 4 -3.56 -35.03 -15.51
C PRO A 4 -2.88 -34.87 -14.14
N ALA A 5 -2.30 -35.96 -13.62
CA ALA A 5 -1.76 -36.10 -12.25
C ALA A 5 -0.65 -35.09 -11.84
N GLY A 6 -0.25 -34.18 -12.73
CA GLY A 6 0.72 -33.11 -12.49
C GLY A 6 0.11 -31.69 -12.40
N ALA A 7 -1.19 -31.51 -12.67
CA ALA A 7 -1.83 -30.18 -12.71
C ALA A 7 -1.73 -29.44 -11.37
N HIS A 8 -1.86 -30.14 -10.25
CA HIS A 8 -1.79 -29.57 -8.89
C HIS A 8 -0.36 -29.47 -8.32
N ARG A 9 0.68 -29.68 -9.13
CA ARG A 9 2.05 -29.60 -8.63
C ARG A 9 2.42 -28.14 -8.37
N ILE A 10 2.65 -27.78 -7.11
CA ILE A 10 3.05 -26.42 -6.74
C ILE A 10 4.58 -26.29 -6.87
N ARG A 11 5.06 -25.25 -7.55
CA ARG A 11 6.48 -24.87 -7.55
C ARG A 11 6.86 -24.39 -6.15
N ARG A 12 7.56 -25.22 -5.37
CA ARG A 12 7.89 -24.96 -3.95
C ARG A 12 8.51 -23.58 -3.66
N TRP A 13 9.22 -22.99 -4.60
CA TRP A 13 9.90 -21.71 -4.43
C TRP A 13 9.02 -20.50 -4.72
N MET A 14 8.11 -20.62 -5.70
CA MET A 14 7.22 -19.53 -6.12
C MET A 14 5.82 -19.66 -5.49
N CYS A 15 5.49 -20.83 -4.94
CA CYS A 15 4.15 -21.23 -4.53
C CYS A 15 3.09 -21.12 -5.66
N GLU A 16 3.51 -21.11 -6.92
CA GLU A 16 2.65 -21.09 -8.10
C GLU A 16 2.29 -22.51 -8.53
N PHE A 17 1.14 -22.66 -9.16
CA PHE A 17 0.80 -23.91 -9.84
C PHE A 17 1.72 -24.13 -11.05
N SER A 18 2.18 -25.37 -11.25
CA SER A 18 3.04 -25.72 -12.40
C SER A 18 2.30 -25.60 -13.74
N ASP A 19 0.97 -25.58 -13.71
CA ASP A 19 0.11 -25.34 -14.87
C ASP A 19 -0.26 -23.84 -14.98
N PRO A 20 0.21 -23.13 -16.02
CA PRO A 20 -0.10 -21.71 -16.24
C PRO A 20 -1.60 -21.41 -16.39
N TRP A 21 -2.41 -22.36 -16.86
CA TRP A 21 -3.84 -22.16 -17.03
C TRP A 21 -4.57 -22.17 -15.69
N MET A 22 -4.19 -23.06 -14.79
CA MET A 22 -4.77 -23.17 -13.46
C MET A 22 -4.34 -21.99 -12.55
N GLU A 23 -3.11 -21.50 -12.72
CA GLU A 23 -2.65 -20.29 -12.02
C GLU A 23 -3.44 -19.04 -12.46
N ARG A 24 -3.71 -18.88 -13.75
CA ARG A 24 -4.54 -17.74 -14.23
C ARG A 24 -5.97 -17.79 -13.74
N ASP A 25 -6.58 -18.99 -13.68
CA ASP A 25 -7.94 -19.16 -13.18
C ASP A 25 -8.03 -18.91 -11.67
N PHE A 26 -7.03 -19.35 -10.91
CA PHE A 26 -6.91 -19.00 -9.50
C PHE A 26 -6.72 -17.49 -9.28
N GLN A 27 -5.84 -16.85 -10.06
CA GLN A 27 -5.60 -15.41 -9.98
C GLN A 27 -6.85 -14.60 -10.34
N SER A 28 -7.59 -14.98 -11.39
CA SER A 28 -8.83 -14.30 -11.78
C SER A 28 -9.92 -14.41 -10.69
N HIS A 29 -9.97 -15.54 -9.98
CA HIS A 29 -10.91 -15.76 -8.88
C HIS A 29 -10.57 -14.91 -7.64
N VAL A 30 -9.28 -14.74 -7.33
CA VAL A 30 -8.81 -14.03 -6.12
C VAL A 30 -8.64 -12.52 -6.36
N GLN A 31 -8.41 -12.10 -7.61
CA GLN A 31 -8.24 -10.72 -8.04
C GLN A 31 -9.31 -9.74 -7.50
N PRO A 32 -10.63 -9.99 -7.62
CA PRO A 32 -11.63 -9.04 -7.13
C PRO A 32 -11.57 -8.80 -5.63
N VAL A 33 -11.30 -9.85 -4.84
CA VAL A 33 -11.15 -9.74 -3.38
C VAL A 33 -9.92 -8.92 -3.01
N VAL A 34 -8.79 -9.19 -3.66
CA VAL A 34 -7.53 -8.45 -3.43
C VAL A 34 -7.66 -6.98 -3.80
N ILE A 35 -8.29 -6.68 -4.94
CA ILE A 35 -8.53 -5.30 -5.38
C ILE A 35 -9.40 -4.54 -4.36
N GLN A 36 -10.44 -5.19 -3.83
CA GLN A 36 -11.31 -4.57 -2.84
C GLN A 36 -10.59 -4.32 -1.50
N GLN A 37 -9.79 -5.29 -1.04
CA GLN A 37 -8.96 -5.13 0.17
C GLN A 37 -7.94 -4.01 0.00
N LEU A 38 -7.28 -3.94 -1.16
CA LEU A 38 -6.33 -2.88 -1.50
C LEU A 38 -7.01 -1.51 -1.47
N ARG A 39 -8.20 -1.38 -2.07
CA ARG A 39 -8.97 -0.13 -2.07
C ARG A 39 -9.31 0.33 -0.65
N TRP A 40 -9.76 -0.58 0.21
CA TRP A 40 -10.02 -0.26 1.62
C TRP A 40 -8.75 0.15 2.36
N ALA A 41 -7.63 -0.53 2.13
CA ALA A 41 -6.35 -0.18 2.72
C ALA A 41 -5.90 1.23 2.34
N LEU A 42 -6.02 1.61 1.06
CA LEU A 42 -5.70 2.95 0.58
C LEU A 42 -6.62 4.02 1.21
N ILE A 43 -7.92 3.74 1.34
CA ILE A 43 -8.88 4.64 1.99
C ILE A 43 -8.52 4.86 3.46
N VAL A 44 -8.24 3.77 4.20
CA VAL A 44 -7.80 3.83 5.59
C VAL A 44 -6.50 4.64 5.69
N TRP A 45 -5.57 4.46 4.76
CA TRP A 45 -4.31 5.19 4.78
C TRP A 45 -4.50 6.69 4.55
N VAL A 46 -5.35 7.09 3.60
CA VAL A 46 -5.75 8.50 3.41
C VAL A 46 -6.38 9.07 4.68
N ALA A 47 -7.32 8.34 5.28
CA ALA A 47 -7.99 8.77 6.51
C ALA A 47 -7.00 8.98 7.66
N LEU A 48 -6.05 8.06 7.84
CA LEU A 48 -5.00 8.18 8.85
C LEU A 48 -4.08 9.38 8.56
N LEU A 49 -3.64 9.58 7.31
CA LEU A 49 -2.81 10.73 6.94
C LEU A 49 -3.50 12.07 7.24
N LEU A 50 -4.80 12.17 7.03
CA LEU A 50 -5.56 13.38 7.36
C LEU A 50 -5.82 13.51 8.86
N LEU A 51 -6.19 12.42 9.53
CA LEU A 51 -6.45 12.41 10.97
C LEU A 51 -5.22 12.86 11.77
N PHE A 52 -4.04 12.37 11.39
CA PHE A 52 -2.79 12.74 12.06
C PHE A 52 -2.33 14.18 11.76
N ALA A 53 -2.92 14.89 10.79
CA ALA A 53 -2.64 16.31 10.58
C ALA A 53 -3.21 17.19 11.71
N VAL A 54 -4.28 16.76 12.38
CA VAL A 54 -4.90 17.48 13.50
C VAL A 54 -3.99 17.57 14.73
N PRO A 55 -3.47 16.46 15.29
CA PRO A 55 -2.55 16.53 16.42
C PRO A 55 -1.24 17.22 16.06
N ASP A 56 -0.79 17.15 14.80
CA ASP A 56 0.37 17.91 14.32
C ASP A 56 0.11 19.42 14.38
N TYR A 57 -1.08 19.86 13.94
CA TYR A 57 -1.47 21.27 14.01
C TYR A 57 -1.59 21.77 15.45
N ILE A 58 -2.18 20.98 16.34
CA ILE A 58 -2.32 21.34 17.76
C ILE A 58 -0.94 21.44 18.43
N ALA A 59 -0.01 20.55 18.08
CA ALA A 59 1.30 20.51 18.71
C ALA A 59 2.27 21.59 18.19
N MET A 60 2.28 21.85 16.87
CA MET A 60 3.22 22.80 16.26
C MET A 60 2.64 24.20 16.10
N GLY A 61 1.33 24.33 15.97
CA GLY A 61 0.68 25.57 15.53
C GLY A 61 0.97 25.90 14.05
N PRO A 62 0.55 27.09 13.58
CA PRO A 62 0.68 27.53 12.19
C PRO A 62 2.10 28.05 11.88
N VAL A 63 3.10 27.19 12.03
CA VAL A 63 4.52 27.51 11.77
C VAL A 63 4.99 26.93 10.43
N ARG A 64 6.07 27.48 9.85
CA ARG A 64 6.61 27.02 8.54
C ARG A 64 6.85 25.50 8.47
N PRO A 65 7.46 24.85 9.48
CA PRO A 65 7.64 23.39 9.50
C PRO A 65 6.33 22.60 9.35
N PHE A 66 5.26 23.07 10.00
CA PHE A 66 3.94 22.45 9.89
C PHE A 66 3.43 22.48 8.45
N TYR A 67 3.58 23.60 7.75
CA TYR A 67 3.15 23.70 6.35
C TYR A 67 3.94 22.79 5.40
N TYR A 68 5.23 22.52 5.66
CA TYR A 68 5.99 21.55 4.87
C TYR A 68 5.47 20.12 5.05
N LEU A 69 5.22 19.71 6.31
CA LEU A 69 4.65 18.40 6.62
C LEU A 69 3.23 18.26 6.07
N LEU A 70 2.42 19.31 6.15
CA LEU A 70 1.08 19.35 5.59
C LEU A 70 1.10 19.24 4.07
N ALA A 71 1.95 20.01 3.38
CA ALA A 71 2.08 19.96 1.92
C ALA A 71 2.46 18.55 1.45
N TYR A 72 3.44 17.93 2.12
CA TYR A 72 3.79 16.53 1.87
C TYR A 72 2.59 15.59 2.04
N ARG A 73 1.85 15.68 3.16
CA ARG A 73 0.65 14.86 3.40
C ARG A 73 -0.38 15.04 2.29
N ILE A 74 -0.63 16.28 1.87
CA ILE A 74 -1.60 16.58 0.81
C ILE A 74 -1.16 15.98 -0.53
N VAL A 75 0.12 16.08 -0.89
CA VAL A 75 0.65 15.47 -2.12
C VAL A 75 0.41 13.95 -2.13
N ILE A 76 0.72 13.28 -1.02
CA ILE A 76 0.50 11.82 -0.91
C ILE A 76 -0.99 11.49 -0.91
N VAL A 77 -1.83 12.23 -0.19
CA VAL A 77 -3.28 12.02 -0.17
C VAL A 77 -3.87 12.16 -1.58
N VAL A 78 -3.47 13.19 -2.33
CA VAL A 78 -3.92 13.38 -3.72
C VAL A 78 -3.48 12.19 -4.59
N ALA A 79 -2.22 11.76 -4.49
CA ALA A 79 -1.73 10.59 -5.22
C ALA A 79 -2.51 9.30 -4.89
N LEU A 80 -2.81 9.08 -3.61
CA LEU A 80 -3.62 7.93 -3.16
C LEU A 80 -5.06 8.00 -3.66
N VAL A 81 -5.67 9.17 -3.63
CA VAL A 81 -7.04 9.38 -4.14
C VAL A 81 -7.10 9.11 -5.64
N VAL A 82 -6.12 9.60 -6.41
CA VAL A 82 -6.01 9.29 -7.85
C VAL A 82 -5.87 7.79 -8.07
N LEU A 83 -5.06 7.08 -7.27
CA LEU A 83 -4.96 5.62 -7.34
C LEU A 83 -6.28 4.92 -7.03
N ILE A 84 -7.00 5.34 -5.98
CA ILE A 84 -8.29 4.76 -5.59
C ILE A 84 -9.31 4.90 -6.73
N PHE A 85 -9.36 6.05 -7.40
CA PHE A 85 -10.26 6.26 -8.55
C PHE A 85 -9.79 5.54 -9.82
N SER A 86 -8.50 5.29 -9.97
CA SER A 86 -7.95 4.53 -11.11
C SER A 86 -8.19 3.01 -10.97
N ILE A 87 -8.53 2.53 -9.77
CA ILE A 87 -8.87 1.13 -9.51
C ILE A 87 -10.29 0.85 -10.02
N THR A 88 -10.36 0.16 -11.15
CA THR A 88 -11.59 -0.30 -11.79
C THR A 88 -11.67 -1.83 -11.66
N PRO A 89 -12.85 -2.48 -11.70
CA PRO A 89 -12.95 -3.93 -11.59
C PRO A 89 -12.13 -4.72 -12.62
N ASP A 90 -11.92 -4.15 -13.82
CA ASP A 90 -11.11 -4.72 -14.90
C ASP A 90 -9.61 -4.38 -14.82
N THR A 91 -9.18 -3.61 -13.81
CA THR A 91 -7.78 -3.20 -13.71
C THR A 91 -6.89 -4.42 -13.42
N ARG A 92 -5.85 -4.61 -14.23
CA ARG A 92 -4.83 -5.64 -13.99
C ARG A 92 -4.07 -5.34 -12.69
N VAL A 93 -4.14 -6.26 -11.73
CA VAL A 93 -3.48 -6.14 -10.42
C VAL A 93 -2.01 -5.78 -10.56
N PHE A 94 -1.31 -6.41 -11.51
CA PHE A 94 0.12 -6.16 -11.77
C PHE A 94 0.46 -4.69 -12.02
N GLN A 95 -0.28 -4.02 -12.91
CA GLN A 95 0.00 -2.62 -13.26
C GLN A 95 -0.30 -1.67 -12.11
N ILE A 96 -1.40 -1.90 -11.38
CA ILE A 96 -1.77 -1.04 -10.25
C ILE A 96 -0.86 -1.28 -9.04
N SER A 97 -0.38 -2.51 -8.82
CA SER A 97 0.55 -2.84 -7.74
C SER A 97 1.85 -2.04 -7.84
N TYR A 98 2.38 -1.82 -9.04
CA TYR A 98 3.56 -0.98 -9.23
C TYR A 98 3.29 0.48 -8.83
N SER A 99 2.19 1.06 -9.31
CA SER A 99 1.82 2.44 -8.99
C SER A 99 1.55 2.64 -7.49
N VAL A 100 0.90 1.67 -6.85
CA VAL A 100 0.73 1.67 -5.39
C VAL A 100 2.08 1.58 -4.70
N ALA A 101 2.98 0.68 -5.10
CA ALA A 101 4.29 0.54 -4.50
C ALA A 101 5.10 1.85 -4.55
N VAL A 102 5.08 2.55 -5.70
CA VAL A 102 5.74 3.86 -5.85
C VAL A 102 5.18 4.89 -4.86
N VAL A 103 3.85 5.01 -4.75
CA VAL A 103 3.22 5.96 -3.82
C VAL A 103 3.47 5.57 -2.37
N VAL A 104 3.45 4.27 -2.06
CA VAL A 104 3.78 3.73 -0.74
C VAL A 104 5.22 4.09 -0.34
N VAL A 105 6.19 3.81 -1.21
CA VAL A 105 7.60 4.13 -0.97
C VAL A 105 7.81 5.63 -0.83
N ALA A 106 7.17 6.45 -1.67
CA ALA A 106 7.23 7.91 -1.57
C ALA A 106 6.66 8.40 -0.23
N GLY A 107 5.53 7.85 0.21
CA GLY A 107 4.95 8.17 1.52
C GLY A 107 5.88 7.78 2.67
N PHE A 108 6.42 6.57 2.67
CA PHE A 108 7.32 6.14 3.75
C PHE A 108 8.60 6.96 3.78
N THR A 109 9.13 7.32 2.61
CA THR A 109 10.30 8.20 2.51
C THR A 109 9.99 9.59 3.06
N GLY A 110 8.82 10.15 2.74
CA GLY A 110 8.40 11.44 3.28
C GLY A 110 8.18 11.43 4.79
N PHE A 111 7.89 10.28 5.41
CA PHE A 111 7.88 10.17 6.88
C PHE A 111 9.25 10.49 7.52
N MET A 112 10.36 10.41 6.78
CA MET A 112 11.68 10.83 7.28
C MET A 112 11.77 12.32 7.59
N LEU A 113 10.93 13.16 6.95
CA LEU A 113 10.83 14.59 7.25
C LEU A 113 10.42 14.85 8.71
N PHE A 114 9.65 13.93 9.32
CA PHE A 114 9.21 14.07 10.71
C PHE A 114 10.37 13.98 11.71
N PHE A 115 11.43 13.23 11.42
CA PHE A 115 12.62 13.20 12.28
C PHE A 115 13.35 14.54 12.32
N ILE A 116 13.27 15.31 11.22
CA ILE A 116 13.92 16.61 11.11
C ILE A 116 13.08 17.70 11.77
N TYR A 117 11.78 17.74 11.46
CA TYR A 117 10.89 18.81 11.91
C TYR A 117 10.23 18.56 13.27
N ARG A 118 10.25 17.32 13.77
CA ARG A 118 9.57 16.93 15.01
C ARG A 118 10.38 15.93 15.86
N PRO A 119 11.61 16.30 16.28
CA PRO A 119 12.47 15.41 17.07
C PRO A 119 11.90 15.11 18.47
N ASP A 120 10.94 15.90 18.95
CA ASP A 120 10.23 15.76 20.22
C ASP A 120 9.37 14.49 20.31
N VAL A 121 8.91 13.93 19.18
CA VAL A 121 8.04 12.74 19.17
C VAL A 121 8.63 11.55 18.42
N VAL A 122 9.96 11.43 18.40
CA VAL A 122 10.67 10.33 17.73
C VAL A 122 10.09 8.95 18.08
N THR A 123 9.79 8.69 19.35
CA THR A 123 9.18 7.41 19.77
C THR A 123 7.84 7.14 19.08
N LEU A 124 6.97 8.16 18.94
CA LEU A 124 5.68 8.03 18.26
C LEU A 124 5.88 7.82 16.76
N ILE A 125 6.83 8.53 16.15
CA ILE A 125 7.19 8.36 14.73
C ILE A 125 7.65 6.92 14.47
N ILE A 126 8.51 6.37 15.32
CA ILE A 126 8.98 4.98 15.21
C ILE A 126 7.80 3.99 15.29
N ILE A 127 6.90 4.16 16.26
CA ILE A 127 5.71 3.30 16.39
C ILE A 127 4.85 3.34 15.13
N VAL A 128 4.59 4.54 14.58
CA VAL A 128 3.81 4.70 13.35
C VAL A 128 4.51 4.03 12.17
N ILE A 129 5.83 4.14 12.04
CA ILE A 129 6.61 3.46 11.01
C ILE A 129 6.50 1.93 11.15
N MET A 130 6.56 1.38 12.37
CA MET A 130 6.39 -0.06 12.56
C MET A 130 5.01 -0.55 12.14
N VAL A 131 3.95 0.18 12.52
CA VAL A 131 2.57 -0.12 12.11
C VAL A 131 2.44 -0.03 10.59
N GLN A 132 3.07 0.96 9.97
CA GLN A 132 3.10 1.13 8.52
C GLN A 132 3.82 -0.03 7.82
N LEU A 133 4.98 -0.48 8.30
CA LEU A 133 5.71 -1.62 7.73
C LEU A 133 4.90 -2.92 7.81
N ILE A 134 4.25 -3.18 8.95
CA ILE A 134 3.34 -4.33 9.10
C ILE A 134 2.18 -4.22 8.11
N SER A 135 1.57 -3.04 8.00
CA SER A 135 0.48 -2.78 7.04
C SER A 135 0.95 -3.01 5.61
N LEU A 136 2.16 -2.58 5.25
CA LEU A 136 2.75 -2.81 3.93
C LEU A 136 2.92 -4.30 3.65
N LEU A 137 3.42 -5.08 4.62
CA LEU A 137 3.57 -6.53 4.49
C LEU A 137 2.23 -7.24 4.25
N ILE A 138 1.17 -6.77 4.89
CA ILE A 138 -0.17 -7.35 4.80
C ILE A 138 -0.89 -6.92 3.51
N PHE A 139 -0.82 -5.63 3.16
CA PHE A 139 -1.64 -5.01 2.10
C PHE A 139 -0.94 -4.83 0.77
N VAL A 140 0.39 -4.89 0.72
CA VAL A 140 1.14 -5.00 -0.53
C VAL A 140 1.49 -6.47 -0.68
N PRO A 141 0.71 -7.25 -1.45
CA PRO A 141 1.16 -8.56 -1.83
C PRO A 141 2.40 -8.34 -2.71
N ILE A 142 3.58 -8.52 -2.12
CA ILE A 142 4.90 -8.57 -2.79
C ILE A 142 4.87 -9.55 -4.00
N ARG A 143 3.84 -10.40 -4.05
CA ARG A 143 3.59 -11.53 -4.95
C ARG A 143 3.06 -11.15 -6.33
N PHE A 144 2.56 -9.92 -6.56
CA PHE A 144 2.04 -9.53 -7.89
C PHE A 144 3.02 -8.72 -8.74
N MET A 145 4.28 -8.53 -8.30
CA MET A 145 5.31 -7.87 -9.12
C MET A 145 6.20 -8.85 -9.89
N VAL A 146 6.10 -10.16 -9.65
CA VAL A 146 7.06 -11.17 -10.14
C VAL A 146 6.44 -12.23 -11.07
N ALA A 147 5.14 -12.13 -11.39
CA ALA A 147 4.49 -13.03 -12.34
C ALA A 147 4.69 -12.59 -13.80
#